data_AF-A0A2V5LFT3-F1
#
_entry.id   AF-A0A2V5LFT3-F1
#
_cell.length_a   1.000
_cell.length_b   1.000
_cell.length_c   1.000
_cell.angle_alpha   90.00
_cell.angle_beta   90.00
_cell.angle_gamma   90.00
#
_symmetry.space_group_name_H-M   'P 1'
#
loop_
_entity.id
_entity.type
_entity.pdbx_description
1 polymer ?
#
loop_
_entity_poly.entity_id
_entity_poly.type
_entity_poly.pdbx_seq_one_letter_code
_entity_poly.pdbx_strand_id
1 'polypeptide(L)'
;MAQQFRRWRNCDCLAGAPPAKLIDQMGHPPRLPVWLRWDQSVIYFVTNCVADRKPVLANKQALHAFSLAASKLREWQVMAAILMPDHLHVIVAPTKEREAKLGNFSAALKRWMRQELKPSWK
;
A
#
# COMPACT_ATOMS: atom_id res chain seq x y z
N MET A 1 -20.15 -38.82 22.03
CA MET A 1 -18.73 -39.06 21.72
C MET A 1 -18.07 -37.74 21.38
N ALA A 2 -17.43 -37.11 22.37
CA ALA A 2 -16.73 -35.84 22.21
C ALA A 2 -15.24 -36.13 21.97
N GLN A 3 -14.71 -35.76 20.80
CA GLN A 3 -13.28 -35.84 20.52
C GLN A 3 -12.57 -34.63 21.15
N GLN A 4 -11.62 -34.96 22.02
CA GLN A 4 -10.89 -34.06 22.88
C GLN A 4 -9.80 -33.34 22.07
N PHE A 5 -9.88 -32.01 22.00
CA PHE A 5 -8.81 -31.15 21.47
C PHE A 5 -7.53 -31.39 22.29
N ARG A 6 -6.51 -32.03 21.70
CA ARG A 6 -5.18 -32.11 22.31
C ARG A 6 -4.50 -30.75 22.19
N ARG A 7 -4.42 -30.04 23.30
CA ARG A 7 -3.57 -28.86 23.50
C ARG A 7 -2.11 -29.31 23.45
N TRP A 8 -1.43 -29.07 22.34
CA TRP A 8 0.01 -29.26 22.21
C TRP A 8 0.71 -28.24 23.10
N ARG A 9 1.24 -28.68 24.25
CA ARG A 9 1.84 -27.79 25.26
C ARG A 9 3.34 -27.55 25.10
N ASN A 10 4.04 -28.17 24.16
CA ASN A 10 5.50 -28.03 24.00
C ASN A 10 5.94 -28.20 22.53
N CYS A 11 5.52 -27.28 21.64
CA CYS A 11 6.24 -27.07 20.38
C CYS A 11 6.90 -25.69 20.48
N ASP A 12 8.13 -25.68 21.00
CA ASP A 12 9.00 -24.53 20.91
C ASP A 12 9.47 -24.40 19.45
N CYS A 13 8.79 -23.57 18.66
CA CYS A 13 9.30 -23.05 17.39
C CYS A 13 10.49 -22.09 17.59
N LEU A 14 11.05 -22.03 18.81
CA LEU A 14 12.16 -21.18 19.22
C LEU A 14 13.52 -21.78 18.85
N ALA A 15 13.66 -22.30 17.63
CA ALA A 15 14.95 -22.19 16.94
C ALA A 15 15.07 -20.74 16.47
N GLY A 16 15.25 -19.85 17.44
CA GLY A 16 15.23 -18.41 17.26
C GLY A 16 16.35 -18.01 16.31
N ALA A 17 15.99 -17.65 15.07
CA ALA A 17 16.78 -16.68 14.35
C ALA A 17 17.02 -15.51 15.32
N PRO A 18 18.27 -15.02 15.47
CA PRO A 18 18.52 -13.85 16.31
C PRO A 18 17.51 -12.77 15.89
N PRO A 19 16.87 -12.05 16.84
CA PRO A 19 15.92 -11.02 16.50
C PRO A 19 16.61 -10.13 15.47
N ALA A 20 16.05 -10.07 14.26
CA ALA A 20 16.59 -9.23 13.21
C ALA A 20 16.77 -7.86 13.85
N LYS A 21 18.00 -7.32 13.81
CA LYS A 21 18.27 -5.97 14.30
C LYS A 21 17.15 -5.11 13.74
N LEU A 22 16.35 -4.48 14.61
CA LEU A 22 15.35 -3.51 14.19
C LEU A 22 16.14 -2.39 13.52
N ILE A 23 16.27 -2.49 12.19
CA ILE A 23 16.86 -1.44 11.39
C ILE A 23 15.79 -0.35 11.38
N ASP A 24 15.89 0.58 12.32
CA ASP A 24 15.05 1.80 12.37
C ASP A 24 15.36 2.74 11.18
N GLN A 25 16.32 2.37 10.34
CA GLN A 25 16.56 3.05 9.08
C GLN A 25 15.51 2.60 8.07
N MET A 26 14.65 3.53 7.68
CA MET A 26 13.82 3.41 6.48
C MET A 26 14.69 2.91 5.32
N GLY A 27 14.38 1.72 4.83
CA GLY A 27 15.04 1.20 3.63
C GLY A 27 14.79 2.15 2.47
N HIS A 28 15.87 2.59 1.82
CA HIS A 28 15.82 3.34 0.57
C HIS A 28 16.29 2.42 -0.55
N PRO A 29 15.49 1.42 -0.96
CA PRO A 29 15.89 0.52 -2.03
C PRO A 29 16.20 1.33 -3.29
N PRO A 30 17.26 0.96 -4.04
CA PRO A 30 17.57 1.63 -5.29
C PRO A 30 16.36 1.55 -6.23
N ARG A 31 16.09 2.65 -6.93
CA ARG A 31 14.96 2.70 -7.85
C ARG A 31 15.25 1.80 -9.03
N LEU A 32 14.34 0.88 -9.32
CA LEU A 32 14.41 0.10 -10.54
C LEU A 32 14.12 1.04 -11.73
N PRO A 33 15.04 1.19 -12.70
CA PRO A 33 14.74 1.90 -13.92
C PRO A 33 13.73 1.11 -14.77
N VAL A 34 13.03 1.77 -15.69
CA VAL A 34 12.08 1.09 -16.57
C VAL A 34 12.86 0.34 -17.66
N TRP A 35 12.95 -0.98 -17.55
CA TRP A 35 13.57 -1.86 -18.57
C TRP A 35 12.62 -2.25 -19.71
N LEU A 36 11.34 -1.86 -19.63
CA LEU A 36 10.35 -2.13 -20.66
C LEU A 36 10.68 -1.37 -21.95
N ARG A 37 10.39 -1.98 -23.10
CA ARG A 37 10.58 -1.35 -24.41
C ARG A 37 9.70 -0.11 -24.57
N TRP A 38 10.12 0.84 -25.41
CA TRP A 38 9.42 2.13 -25.58
C TRP A 38 7.96 2.00 -26.03
N ASP A 39 7.61 0.94 -26.75
CA ASP A 39 6.26 0.60 -27.21
C ASP A 39 5.38 -0.06 -26.13
N GLN A 40 5.96 -0.45 -24.98
CA GLN A 40 5.24 -1.09 -23.89
C GLN A 40 4.81 -0.07 -22.84
N SER A 41 3.57 -0.17 -22.35
CA SER A 41 3.09 0.67 -21.25
C SER A 41 3.70 0.27 -19.91
N VAL A 42 4.04 1.26 -19.08
CA VAL A 42 4.51 1.05 -17.70
C VAL A 42 3.32 1.05 -16.77
N ILE A 43 3.06 -0.08 -16.11
CA ILE A 43 1.92 -0.24 -15.20
C ILE A 43 2.45 -0.73 -13.87
N TYR A 44 2.02 -0.07 -12.79
CA TYR A 44 2.40 -0.41 -11.44
C TYR A 44 1.20 -0.94 -10.66
N PHE A 45 1.43 -2.02 -9.92
CA PHE A 45 0.56 -2.43 -8.82
C PHE A 45 1.12 -1.86 -7.51
N VAL A 46 0.37 -0.96 -6.89
CA VAL A 46 0.79 -0.22 -5.69
C VAL A 46 -0.06 -0.65 -4.50
N THR A 47 0.59 -0.90 -3.38
CA THR A 47 -0.07 -1.13 -2.10
C THR A 47 0.32 -0.05 -1.11
N ASN A 48 -0.68 0.68 -0.59
CA ASN A 48 -0.49 1.67 0.46
C ASN A 48 -1.17 1.18 1.74
N CYS A 49 -0.39 0.97 2.80
CA CYS A 49 -0.90 0.53 4.09
C CYS A 49 -1.24 1.73 4.99
N VAL A 50 -2.26 1.57 5.83
CA VAL A 50 -2.50 2.45 6.98
C VAL A 50 -1.42 2.18 8.03
N ALA A 51 -1.06 3.22 8.79
CA ALA A 51 -0.19 3.08 9.96
C ALA A 51 -0.75 2.01 10.92
N ASP A 52 0.14 1.17 11.45
CA ASP A 52 -0.17 0.05 12.34
C ASP A 52 -1.25 -0.90 11.82
N ARG A 53 -1.50 -0.94 10.49
CA ARG A 53 -2.56 -1.76 9.88
C ARG A 53 -3.96 -1.53 10.48
N LYS A 54 -4.26 -0.30 10.90
CA LYS A 54 -5.59 0.02 11.46
C LYS A 54 -6.70 -0.12 10.40
N PRO A 55 -7.81 -0.83 10.69
CA PRO A 55 -8.86 -1.13 9.72
C PRO A 55 -9.85 0.03 9.50
N VAL A 56 -9.37 1.17 8.97
CA VAL A 56 -10.10 2.44 8.88
C VAL A 56 -10.57 2.83 7.46
N LEU A 57 -10.26 2.03 6.44
CA LEU A 57 -10.51 2.36 5.03
C LEU A 57 -11.75 1.70 4.40
N ALA A 58 -12.33 0.66 5.02
CA ALA A 58 -13.50 -0.05 4.48
C ALA A 58 -14.81 0.70 4.77
N ASN A 59 -14.93 1.95 4.32
CA ASN A 59 -16.13 2.77 4.48
C ASN A 59 -16.34 3.74 3.31
N LYS A 60 -17.57 4.29 3.20
CA LYS A 60 -17.97 5.18 2.11
C LYS A 60 -17.15 6.48 2.09
N GLN A 61 -16.76 7.00 3.25
CA GLN A 61 -15.98 8.23 3.34
C GLN A 61 -14.58 8.06 2.74
N ALA A 62 -13.92 6.95 3.03
CA ALA A 62 -12.61 6.60 2.48
C ALA A 62 -12.68 6.35 0.98
N LEU A 63 -13.72 5.67 0.48
CA LEU A 63 -13.94 5.49 -0.95
C LEU A 63 -14.13 6.84 -1.66
N HIS A 64 -14.98 7.71 -1.12
CA HIS A 64 -15.21 9.05 -1.67
C HIS A 64 -13.94 9.90 -1.68
N ALA A 65 -13.20 9.91 -0.57
CA ALA A 65 -11.91 10.58 -0.46
C ALA A 65 -10.89 10.04 -1.47
N PHE A 66 -10.87 8.72 -1.70
CA PHE A 66 -10.04 8.10 -2.73
C PHE A 66 -10.45 8.57 -4.13
N SER A 67 -11.74 8.59 -4.47
CA SER A 67 -12.22 9.06 -5.77
C SER A 67 -11.83 10.52 -6.06
N LEU A 68 -11.95 11.40 -5.05
CA LEU A 68 -11.51 12.79 -5.15
C LEU A 68 -9.98 12.91 -5.24
N ALA A 69 -9.24 12.08 -4.51
CA ALA A 69 -7.79 12.06 -4.60
C ALA A 69 -7.32 11.58 -5.99
N ALA A 70 -7.95 10.53 -6.52
CA ALA A 70 -7.66 9.98 -7.84
C ALA A 70 -7.95 10.99 -8.96
N SER A 71 -9.06 11.74 -8.90
CA SER A 71 -9.37 12.77 -9.92
C SER A 71 -8.38 13.93 -9.95
N LYS A 72 -7.64 14.15 -8.86
CA LYS A 72 -6.57 15.18 -8.77
C LYS A 72 -5.23 14.71 -9.37
N LEU A 73 -5.04 13.42 -9.66
CA LEU A 73 -3.78 12.85 -10.16
C LEU A 73 -3.64 13.01 -11.67
N ARG A 74 -3.41 14.23 -12.16
CA ARG A 74 -3.36 14.53 -13.60
C ARG A 74 -2.22 13.85 -14.38
N GLU A 75 -1.19 13.39 -13.69
CA GLU A 75 -0.02 12.74 -14.31
C GLU A 75 -0.12 11.21 -14.27
N TRP A 76 -1.12 10.66 -13.59
CA TRP A 76 -1.29 9.23 -13.36
C TRP A 76 -2.69 8.79 -13.71
N GLN A 77 -2.80 7.76 -14.53
CA GLN A 77 -4.06 7.09 -14.80
C GLN A 77 -4.28 6.02 -13.72
N VAL A 78 -5.34 6.17 -12.96
CA VAL A 78 -5.82 5.12 -12.04
C VAL A 78 -6.77 4.21 -12.80
N MET A 79 -6.36 2.95 -13.02
CA MET A 79 -7.13 1.99 -13.81
C MET A 79 -8.11 1.20 -12.95
N ALA A 80 -7.66 0.78 -11.77
CA ALA A 80 -8.45 0.02 -10.81
C ALA A 80 -7.94 0.27 -9.40
N ALA A 81 -8.83 0.17 -8.41
CA ALA A 81 -8.47 0.28 -7.01
C ALA A 81 -9.39 -0.57 -6.13
N ILE A 82 -8.82 -1.12 -5.06
CA ILE A 82 -9.56 -1.86 -4.03
C ILE A 82 -9.15 -1.30 -2.68
N LEU A 83 -10.12 -0.79 -1.93
CA LEU A 83 -9.94 -0.39 -0.53
C LEU A 83 -10.23 -1.60 0.35
N MET A 84 -9.18 -2.15 0.94
CA MET A 84 -9.28 -3.12 2.03
C MET A 84 -9.41 -2.36 3.35
N PRO A 85 -9.80 -3.01 4.47
CA PRO A 85 -9.96 -2.31 5.75
C PRO A 85 -8.72 -1.52 6.18
N ASP A 86 -7.52 -2.05 6.02
CA ASP A 86 -6.26 -1.49 6.54
C ASP A 86 -5.23 -1.11 5.46
N HIS A 87 -5.56 -1.32 4.18
CA HIS A 87 -4.68 -1.00 3.07
C HIS A 87 -5.45 -0.75 1.77
N LEU A 88 -4.79 -0.12 0.81
CA LEU A 88 -5.31 0.20 -0.50
C LEU A 88 -4.42 -0.46 -1.55
N HIS A 89 -5.04 -1.19 -2.49
CA HIS A 89 -4.40 -1.65 -3.71
C HIS A 89 -4.84 -0.79 -4.89
N VAL A 90 -3.90 -0.38 -5.74
CA VAL A 90 -4.19 0.44 -6.93
C VAL A 90 -3.34 -0.03 -8.11
N ILE A 91 -3.97 -0.12 -9.29
CA ILE A 91 -3.28 -0.28 -10.57
C ILE A 91 -3.19 1.09 -11.23
N VAL A 92 -1.96 1.55 -11.49
CA VAL A 92 -1.71 2.88 -12.06
C VAL A 92 -0.67 2.88 -13.16
N ALA A 93 -0.81 3.80 -14.09
CA ALA A 93 0.16 4.06 -15.15
C ALA A 93 0.49 5.56 -15.20
N PRO A 94 1.74 5.96 -15.46
CA PRO A 94 2.05 7.34 -15.77
C PRO A 94 1.51 7.71 -17.16
N THR A 95 1.02 8.94 -17.32
CA THR A 95 0.35 9.40 -18.56
C THR A 95 1.21 10.31 -19.43
N LYS A 96 2.23 10.95 -18.85
CA LYS A 96 3.09 11.92 -19.55
C LYS A 96 4.54 11.45 -19.59
N GLU A 97 5.15 11.31 -18.42
CA GLU A 97 6.55 10.90 -18.29
C GLU A 97 6.63 9.42 -17.91
N ARG A 98 7.18 8.61 -18.80
CA ARG A 98 7.36 7.15 -18.59
C ARG A 98 8.11 6.81 -17.31
N GLU A 99 9.15 7.61 -17.01
CA GLU A 99 10.01 7.47 -15.83
C GLU A 99 9.46 8.20 -14.59
N ALA A 100 8.18 8.59 -14.60
CA ALA A 100 7.57 9.29 -13.49
C ALA A 100 7.75 8.48 -12.20
N LYS A 101 8.24 9.17 -11.18
CA LYS A 101 8.63 8.58 -9.91
C LYS A 101 7.39 8.03 -9.19
N LEU A 102 7.31 6.71 -8.95
CA LEU A 102 6.21 6.10 -8.18
C LEU A 102 6.04 6.73 -6.78
N GLY A 103 7.13 7.18 -6.17
CA GLY A 103 7.08 7.94 -4.92
C GLY A 103 6.26 9.23 -5.00
N ASN A 104 6.22 9.91 -6.17
CA ASN A 104 5.41 11.11 -6.38
C ASN A 104 3.93 10.76 -6.40
N PHE A 105 3.55 9.67 -7.08
CA PHE A 105 2.19 9.13 -7.04
C PHE A 105 1.76 8.84 -5.60
N SER A 106 2.53 8.03 -4.87
CA SER A 106 2.18 7.62 -3.52
C SER A 106 2.13 8.82 -2.56
N ALA A 107 3.02 9.79 -2.70
CA ALA A 107 3.01 11.02 -1.91
C ALA A 107 1.77 11.88 -2.20
N ALA A 108 1.46 12.11 -3.48
CA ALA A 108 0.30 12.91 -3.90
C ALA A 108 -1.01 12.27 -3.45
N LEU A 109 -1.18 10.96 -3.69
CA LEU A 109 -2.37 10.21 -3.28
C LEU A 109 -2.59 10.30 -1.76
N LYS A 110 -1.55 10.02 -0.96
CA LYS A 110 -1.63 10.11 0.51
C LYS A 110 -1.98 11.52 0.97
N ARG A 111 -1.39 12.55 0.34
CA ARG A 111 -1.68 13.96 0.67
C ARG A 111 -3.14 14.30 0.42
N TRP A 112 -3.66 13.99 -0.77
CA TRP A 112 -5.04 14.28 -1.13
C TRP A 112 -6.02 13.49 -0.27
N MET A 113 -5.79 12.19 -0.08
CA MET A 113 -6.64 11.38 0.80
C MET A 113 -6.68 11.92 2.24
N ARG A 114 -5.53 12.35 2.80
CA ARG A 114 -5.50 12.93 4.15
C ARG A 114 -6.28 14.23 4.25
N GLN A 115 -6.23 15.07 3.21
CA GLN A 115 -6.99 16.33 3.17
C GLN A 115 -8.50 16.08 3.13
N GLU A 116 -8.95 15.09 2.37
CA GLU A 116 -10.38 14.75 2.26
C GLU A 116 -10.90 13.98 3.48
N LEU A 117 -10.12 13.02 4.00
CA LEU A 117 -10.54 12.19 5.14
C LEU A 117 -10.54 12.96 6.47
N LYS A 118 -9.63 13.92 6.63
CA LYS A 118 -9.36 14.60 7.91
C LYS A 118 -9.31 13.59 9.07
N PRO A 119 -8.45 12.57 8.99
CA PRO A 119 -8.48 11.45 9.92
C PRO A 119 -8.18 11.92 11.34
N SER A 120 -9.02 11.51 12.30
CA SER A 120 -8.79 11.73 13.72
C SER A 120 -7.84 10.71 14.34
N TRP A 121 -7.55 9.62 13.61
CA TRP A 121 -6.65 8.56 14.04
C TRP A 121 -5.19 8.89 13.65
N LYS A 122 -4.25 8.56 14.56
CA LYS A 122 -2.81 8.64 14.31
C LYS A 122 -2.34 7.45 13.49
#